data_AF-A0A8S3ZK75-F1
#
_entry.id   AF-A0A8S3ZK75-F1
#
_cell.length_a   1.000
_cell.length_b   1.000
_cell.length_c   1.000
_cell.angle_alpha   90.00
_cell.angle_beta   90.00
_cell.angle_gamma   90.00
#
_symmetry.space_group_name_H-M   'P 1'
#
loop_
_entity.id
_entity.type
_entity.pdbx_description
1 polymer ?
#
loop_
_entity_poly.entity_id
_entity_poly.type
_entity_poly.pdbx_seq_one_letter_code
_entity_poly.pdbx_strand_id
1 'polypeptide(L)'
;MADEEEGTCLPACWACAPVLVAVDGTKALLNRLCDGLEPWKILVYSSGTTLVVLYLKDFLFQEDETLTSRVKRQFFSLVKRIPAVKRQIEADMEKTTSTIEAAMIKNVKGEYVCKLPAKGLSENVLLEELAKYKSMTNDDWRKGLVSGTVYNGDDKLTELMAK
;
A
#
# COMPACT_ATOMS: atom_id res chain seq x y z
N MET A 1 -29.94 35.51 -59.06
CA MET A 1 -31.05 34.93 -58.29
C MET A 1 -30.43 34.56 -56.95
N ALA A 2 -30.19 35.57 -56.11
CA ALA A 2 -31.15 36.13 -55.13
C ALA A 2 -31.27 35.13 -53.98
N ASP A 3 -30.95 35.40 -52.71
CA ASP A 3 -30.87 36.62 -51.89
C ASP A 3 -29.88 36.32 -50.72
N GLU A 4 -29.00 37.21 -50.26
CA GLU A 4 -29.20 38.29 -49.26
C GLU A 4 -29.69 37.79 -47.89
N GLU A 5 -28.84 37.92 -46.84
CA GLU A 5 -29.09 37.97 -45.37
C GLU A 5 -27.75 37.58 -44.67
N GLU A 6 -27.11 38.30 -43.75
CA GLU A 6 -27.36 39.55 -43.04
C GLU A 6 -25.99 40.20 -42.74
N GLY A 7 -25.93 41.52 -42.87
CA GLY A 7 -24.87 42.31 -42.26
C GLY A 7 -25.12 42.47 -40.76
N THR A 8 -24.16 42.09 -39.94
CA THR A 8 -24.02 42.66 -38.60
C THR A 8 -22.63 43.23 -38.43
N CYS A 9 -22.52 44.54 -38.69
CA CYS A 9 -21.48 45.40 -38.12
C CYS A 9 -21.59 45.33 -36.59
N LEU A 10 -20.77 44.49 -35.95
CA LEU A 10 -20.51 44.63 -34.52
C LEU A 10 -19.54 45.81 -34.34
N PRO A 11 -19.80 46.75 -33.42
CA PRO A 11 -18.95 47.92 -33.24
C PRO A 11 -17.54 47.46 -32.91
N ALA A 12 -16.56 47.91 -33.70
CA ALA A 12 -15.16 47.66 -33.45
C ALA A 12 -14.82 48.14 -32.02
N CYS A 13 -14.81 47.20 -31.08
CA CYS A 13 -14.36 47.44 -29.71
C CYS A 13 -12.85 47.56 -29.76
N TRP A 14 -12.32 48.76 -29.54
CA TRP A 14 -10.88 49.07 -29.69
C TRP A 14 -9.99 48.24 -28.74
N ALA A 15 -10.58 47.64 -27.71
CA ALA A 15 -9.93 46.71 -26.80
C ALA A 15 -9.63 45.32 -27.42
N CYS A 16 -10.37 44.90 -28.45
CA CYS A 16 -10.18 43.59 -29.10
C CYS A 16 -9.29 43.65 -30.35
N ALA A 17 -9.01 44.85 -30.88
CA ALA A 17 -8.18 45.03 -32.06
C ALA A 17 -6.76 44.42 -31.96
N PRO A 18 -6.00 44.60 -30.86
CA PRO A 18 -4.67 43.99 -30.75
C PRO A 18 -4.73 42.46 -30.61
N VAL A 19 -5.78 41.94 -29.98
CA VAL A 19 -6.01 40.49 -29.83
C VAL A 19 -6.35 39.88 -31.19
N LEU A 20 -7.21 40.51 -31.98
CA LEU A 20 -7.55 40.03 -33.32
C LEU A 20 -6.32 40.03 -34.24
N VAL A 21 -5.54 41.11 -34.25
CA VAL A 21 -4.31 41.20 -35.05
C VAL A 21 -3.28 40.15 -34.62
N ALA A 22 -3.15 39.90 -33.33
CA ALA A 22 -2.27 38.86 -32.81
C ALA A 22 -2.75 37.46 -33.26
N VAL A 23 -4.05 37.19 -33.18
CA VAL A 23 -4.68 35.93 -33.61
C VAL A 23 -4.56 35.72 -35.11
N ASP A 24 -4.79 36.75 -35.92
CA ASP A 24 -4.68 36.66 -37.38
C ASP A 24 -3.21 36.48 -37.82
N GLY A 25 -2.27 37.13 -37.11
CA GLY A 25 -0.84 36.89 -37.28
C GLY A 25 -0.43 35.46 -36.91
N THR A 26 -0.99 34.88 -35.83
CA THR A 26 -0.71 33.49 -35.44
C THR A 26 -1.31 32.50 -36.42
N LYS A 27 -2.53 32.73 -36.91
CA LYS A 27 -3.18 31.91 -37.94
C LYS A 27 -2.38 31.91 -39.23
N ALA A 28 -1.92 33.08 -39.68
CA ALA A 28 -1.08 33.20 -40.87
C ALA A 28 0.24 32.43 -40.71
N LEU A 29 0.86 32.47 -39.53
CA LEU A 29 2.09 31.73 -39.24
C LEU A 29 1.85 30.21 -39.21
N LEU A 30 0.79 29.75 -38.52
CA LEU A 30 0.39 28.35 -38.48
C LEU A 30 0.05 27.80 -39.87
N ASN A 31 -0.70 28.54 -40.68
CA ASN A 31 -1.02 28.16 -42.05
C ASN A 31 0.26 28.04 -42.90
N ARG A 32 1.20 28.99 -42.78
CA ARG A 32 2.49 28.90 -43.49
C ARG A 32 3.36 27.72 -43.05
N LEU A 33 3.34 27.36 -41.76
CA LEU A 33 4.02 26.16 -41.26
C LEU A 33 3.34 24.87 -41.73
N CYS A 34 2.03 24.93 -41.99
CA CYS A 34 1.21 23.78 -42.38
C CYS A 34 0.91 23.71 -43.89
N ASP A 35 1.37 24.65 -44.72
CA ASP A 35 1.05 24.77 -46.15
C ASP A 35 1.43 23.52 -46.98
N GLY A 36 2.36 22.70 -46.48
CA GLY A 36 2.80 21.45 -47.11
C GLY A 36 2.26 20.17 -46.47
N LEU A 37 1.39 20.26 -45.47
CA LEU A 37 0.94 19.13 -44.66
C LEU A 37 -0.55 18.87 -44.87
N GLU A 38 -0.92 17.61 -45.11
CA GLU A 38 -2.32 17.21 -45.21
C GLU A 38 -3.03 17.36 -43.85
N PRO A 39 -4.30 17.79 -43.82
CA PRO A 39 -5.01 18.12 -42.57
C PRO A 39 -5.01 17.02 -41.51
N TRP A 40 -5.05 15.74 -41.92
CA TRP A 40 -5.07 14.61 -41.00
C TRP A 40 -3.74 14.45 -40.25
N LYS A 41 -2.60 14.81 -40.86
CA LYS A 41 -1.27 14.70 -40.25
C LYS A 41 -1.12 15.70 -39.10
N ILE A 42 -1.66 16.90 -39.28
CA ILE A 42 -1.67 17.96 -38.27
C ILE A 42 -2.41 17.48 -37.02
N LEU A 43 -3.56 16.83 -37.22
CA LEU A 43 -4.37 16.28 -36.13
C LEU A 43 -3.65 15.15 -35.39
N VAL A 44 -2.99 14.23 -36.10
CA VAL A 44 -2.21 13.15 -35.49
C VAL A 44 -0.99 13.68 -34.73
N TYR A 45 -0.28 14.66 -35.29
CA TYR A 45 0.89 15.25 -34.63
C TYR A 45 0.52 16.04 -33.39
N SER A 46 -0.57 16.81 -33.42
CA SER A 46 -1.02 17.55 -32.24
C SER A 46 -1.51 16.60 -31.15
N SER A 47 -2.38 15.64 -31.49
CA SER A 47 -2.87 14.64 -30.53
C SER A 47 -1.73 13.78 -29.98
N GLY A 48 -0.80 13.38 -30.84
CA GLY A 48 0.39 12.60 -30.46
C GLY A 48 1.31 13.38 -29.55
N THR A 49 1.57 14.66 -29.84
CA THR A 49 2.40 15.52 -29.00
C THR A 49 1.76 15.74 -27.63
N THR A 50 0.45 16.00 -27.58
CA THR A 50 -0.26 16.14 -26.30
C THR A 50 -0.23 14.85 -25.49
N LEU A 51 -0.46 13.69 -26.11
CA LEU A 51 -0.37 12.39 -25.44
C LEU A 51 1.05 12.11 -24.94
N VAL A 52 2.08 12.40 -25.73
CA VAL A 52 3.48 12.25 -25.33
C VAL A 52 3.82 13.16 -24.16
N VAL A 53 3.37 14.42 -24.18
CA VAL A 53 3.60 15.36 -23.07
C VAL A 53 2.89 14.90 -21.80
N LEU A 54 1.63 14.45 -21.89
CA LEU A 54 0.91 13.93 -20.73
C LEU A 54 1.57 12.65 -20.19
N TYR A 55 1.97 11.74 -21.06
CA TYR A 55 2.69 10.52 -20.68
C TYR A 55 4.03 10.83 -20.03
N LEU A 56 4.83 11.75 -20.60
CA LEU A 56 6.10 12.17 -20.03
C LEU A 56 5.89 12.89 -18.69
N LYS A 57 4.86 13.72 -18.56
CA LYS A 57 4.53 14.38 -17.30
C LYS A 57 4.12 13.35 -16.25
N ASP A 58 3.28 12.39 -16.60
CA ASP A 58 2.85 11.34 -15.67
C ASP A 58 4.04 10.43 -15.30
N PHE A 59 4.89 10.08 -16.26
CA PHE A 59 6.11 9.32 -16.02
C PHE A 59 7.14 10.06 -15.15
N LEU A 60 7.31 11.37 -15.33
CA LEU A 60 8.28 12.19 -14.60
C LEU A 60 7.76 12.70 -13.24
N PHE A 61 6.45 12.94 -13.10
CA PHE A 61 5.86 13.62 -11.94
C PHE A 61 4.83 12.80 -11.13
N GLN A 62 4.48 11.56 -11.50
CA GLN A 62 3.66 10.66 -10.63
C GLN A 62 4.49 9.87 -9.59
N GLU A 63 5.76 10.20 -9.39
CA GLU A 63 6.66 9.43 -8.51
C GLU A 63 6.83 9.98 -7.11
N ASP A 64 5.73 10.18 -6.37
CA ASP A 64 5.81 10.20 -4.91
C ASP A 64 6.22 8.82 -4.33
N GLU A 65 6.25 7.77 -5.18
CA GLU A 65 7.05 6.55 -4.97
C GLU A 65 8.17 6.44 -6.03
N THR A 66 9.34 6.95 -5.69
CA THR A 66 10.57 6.95 -6.53
C THR A 66 10.76 5.74 -7.47
N LEU A 67 11.21 5.97 -8.72
CA LEU A 67 11.74 4.97 -9.67
C LEU A 67 12.67 3.96 -8.97
N THR A 68 13.44 4.45 -8.00
CA THR A 68 14.38 3.65 -7.23
C THR A 68 13.71 2.51 -6.46
N SER A 69 12.48 2.70 -5.97
CA SER A 69 11.72 1.67 -5.26
C SER A 69 11.34 0.51 -6.19
N ARG A 70 10.90 0.82 -7.42
CA ARG A 70 10.54 -0.17 -8.45
C ARG A 70 11.76 -0.96 -8.90
N VAL A 71 12.87 -0.26 -9.14
CA VAL A 71 14.16 -0.88 -9.51
C VAL A 71 14.68 -1.74 -8.36
N LYS A 72 14.65 -1.25 -7.11
CA LYS A 72 15.05 -2.03 -5.92
C LYS A 72 14.17 -3.27 -5.78
N ARG A 73 12.86 -3.15 -5.92
CA ARG A 73 11.92 -4.29 -5.83
C ARG A 73 12.22 -5.34 -6.89
N GLN A 74 12.43 -4.93 -8.14
CA GLN A 74 12.84 -5.82 -9.23
C GLN A 74 14.20 -6.47 -8.91
N PHE A 75 15.20 -5.68 -8.55
CA PHE A 75 16.53 -6.16 -8.18
C PHE A 75 16.48 -7.19 -7.05
N PHE A 76 15.82 -6.89 -5.93
CA PHE A 76 15.65 -7.83 -4.82
C PHE A 76 14.87 -9.08 -5.22
N SER A 77 13.89 -8.95 -6.12
CA SER A 77 13.17 -10.13 -6.66
C SER A 77 14.09 -11.02 -7.49
N LEU A 78 15.01 -10.45 -8.27
CA LEU A 78 15.99 -11.21 -9.05
C LEU A 78 17.02 -11.86 -8.13
N VAL A 79 17.56 -11.11 -7.15
CA VAL A 79 18.53 -11.61 -6.17
C VAL A 79 17.97 -12.77 -5.35
N LYS A 80 16.70 -12.69 -4.91
CA LYS A 80 16.02 -13.79 -4.22
C LYS A 80 15.82 -15.05 -5.07
N ARG A 81 15.92 -14.94 -6.40
CA ARG A 81 15.84 -16.10 -7.32
C ARG A 81 17.14 -16.90 -7.37
N ILE A 82 18.25 -16.31 -6.92
CA ILE A 82 19.55 -16.99 -6.86
C ILE A 82 19.48 -18.07 -5.75
N PRO A 83 19.75 -19.35 -6.07
CA PRO A 83 19.55 -20.44 -5.12
C PRO A 83 20.45 -20.33 -3.88
N ALA A 84 21.65 -19.78 -4.00
CA ALA A 84 22.54 -19.55 -2.85
C ALA A 84 21.98 -18.53 -1.86
N VAL A 85 21.42 -17.42 -2.37
CA VAL A 85 20.81 -16.36 -1.54
C VAL A 85 19.53 -16.89 -0.88
N LYS A 86 18.70 -17.61 -1.63
CA LYS A 86 17.49 -18.23 -1.10
C LYS A 86 17.80 -19.15 0.08
N ARG A 87 18.81 -20.02 -0.04
CA ARG A 87 19.24 -20.91 1.06
C ARG A 87 19.68 -20.16 2.32
N GLN A 88 20.38 -19.03 2.17
CA GLN A 88 20.78 -18.22 3.33
C GLN A 88 19.57 -17.58 4.01
N ILE A 89 18.64 -17.01 3.23
CA ILE A 89 17.40 -16.44 3.77
C ILE A 89 16.59 -17.52 4.50
N GLU A 90 16.45 -18.70 3.92
CA GLU A 90 15.75 -19.83 4.54
C GLU A 90 16.43 -20.26 5.85
N ALA A 91 17.76 -20.37 5.87
CA ALA A 91 18.51 -20.71 7.08
C ALA A 91 18.33 -19.66 8.19
N ASP A 92 18.29 -18.37 7.85
CA ASP A 92 18.07 -17.30 8.84
C ASP A 92 16.61 -17.26 9.34
N MET A 93 15.65 -17.57 8.47
CA MET A 93 14.26 -17.79 8.89
C MET A 93 14.13 -18.98 9.82
N GLU A 94 14.76 -20.11 9.52
CA GLU A 94 14.75 -21.30 10.38
C GLU A 94 15.36 -21.01 11.75
N LYS A 95 16.52 -20.33 11.80
CA LYS A 95 17.14 -19.89 13.06
C LYS A 95 16.24 -18.95 13.85
N THR A 96 15.55 -18.04 13.16
CA THR A 96 14.61 -17.10 13.80
C THR A 96 13.45 -17.87 14.41
N THR A 97 12.83 -18.77 13.65
CA THR A 97 11.77 -19.65 14.13
C THR A 97 12.24 -20.49 15.32
N SER A 98 13.40 -21.14 15.24
CA SER A 98 13.91 -21.95 16.34
C SER A 98 14.21 -21.12 17.58
N THR A 99 14.66 -19.86 17.41
CA THR A 99 14.91 -18.94 18.53
C THR A 99 13.61 -18.51 19.18
N ILE A 100 12.58 -18.23 18.38
CA ILE A 100 11.23 -17.90 18.88
C ILE A 100 10.63 -19.10 19.61
N GLU A 101 10.68 -20.29 19.02
CA GLU A 101 10.22 -21.53 19.64
C GLU A 101 10.95 -21.79 20.96
N ALA A 102 12.29 -21.68 20.97
CA ALA A 102 13.07 -21.82 22.18
C ALA A 102 12.68 -20.78 23.23
N ALA A 103 12.46 -19.52 22.85
CA ALA A 103 12.02 -18.47 23.78
C ALA A 103 10.62 -18.73 24.36
N MET A 104 9.69 -19.24 23.55
CA MET A 104 8.34 -19.60 23.99
C MET A 104 8.34 -20.84 24.90
N ILE A 105 9.09 -21.89 24.53
CA ILE A 105 9.12 -23.17 25.22
C ILE A 105 9.99 -23.12 26.49
N LYS A 106 10.95 -22.19 26.61
CA LYS A 106 11.85 -22.07 27.78
C LYS A 106 11.12 -21.93 29.11
N ASN A 107 9.90 -21.39 29.10
CA ASN A 107 9.10 -21.21 30.31
C ASN A 107 8.28 -22.44 30.67
N VAL A 108 8.07 -23.39 29.73
CA VAL A 108 7.30 -24.61 29.97
C VAL A 108 8.18 -25.66 30.66
N LYS A 109 7.98 -25.84 31.97
CA LYS A 109 8.68 -26.84 32.78
C LYS A 109 7.74 -27.98 33.15
N GLY A 110 7.76 -29.08 32.40
CA GLY A 110 6.98 -30.27 32.75
C GLY A 110 6.77 -31.23 31.58
N GLU A 111 6.13 -32.36 31.87
CA GLU A 111 5.68 -33.31 30.86
C GLU A 111 4.32 -32.88 30.32
N TYR A 112 4.13 -32.94 29.00
CA TYR A 112 2.85 -32.64 28.37
C TYR A 112 1.85 -33.77 28.62
N VAL A 113 0.66 -33.41 29.11
CA VAL A 113 -0.44 -34.38 29.24
C VAL A 113 -1.05 -34.64 27.86
N CYS A 114 -0.53 -35.65 27.17
CA CYS A 114 -0.95 -36.01 25.81
C CYS A 114 -2.11 -37.01 25.75
N LYS A 115 -2.56 -37.52 26.90
CA LYS A 115 -3.62 -38.53 27.01
C LYS A 115 -4.55 -38.22 28.16
N LEU A 116 -5.83 -38.52 27.99
CA LEU A 116 -6.82 -38.37 29.04
C LEU A 116 -6.58 -39.43 30.12
N PRO A 117 -6.54 -39.06 31.42
CA PRO A 117 -6.34 -40.01 32.51
C PRO A 117 -7.52 -40.98 32.61
N ALA A 118 -7.23 -42.26 32.88
CA ALA A 118 -8.24 -43.32 32.96
C ALA A 118 -9.19 -43.18 34.18
N LYS A 119 -8.80 -42.40 35.18
CA LYS A 119 -9.59 -42.09 36.38
C LYS A 119 -9.65 -40.58 36.55
N GLY A 120 -10.79 -40.06 36.97
CA GLY A 120 -10.95 -38.65 37.28
C GLY A 120 -9.99 -38.21 38.39
N LEU A 121 -9.37 -37.05 38.24
CA LEU A 121 -8.52 -36.46 39.27
C LEU A 121 -9.40 -35.94 40.42
N SER A 122 -8.89 -36.02 41.63
CA SER A 122 -9.51 -35.37 42.77
C SER A 122 -9.30 -33.85 42.69
N GLU A 123 -10.24 -33.09 43.25
CA GLU A 123 -10.26 -31.63 43.19
C GLU A 123 -8.95 -31.00 43.68
N ASN A 124 -8.42 -31.48 44.81
CA ASN A 124 -7.17 -30.96 45.38
C ASN A 124 -5.97 -31.13 44.45
N VAL A 125 -5.86 -32.30 43.79
CA VAL A 125 -4.77 -32.60 42.85
C VAL A 125 -4.92 -31.76 41.57
N LEU A 126 -6.16 -31.55 41.12
CA LEU A 126 -6.45 -30.69 39.98
C LEU A 126 -6.07 -29.22 40.25
N LEU A 127 -6.44 -28.69 41.42
CA LEU A 127 -6.11 -27.31 41.81
C LEU A 127 -4.59 -27.10 41.95
N GLU A 128 -3.87 -28.08 42.48
CA GLU A 128 -2.40 -28.05 42.57
C GLU A 128 -1.75 -28.01 41.18
N GLU A 129 -2.22 -28.87 40.25
CA GLU A 129 -1.71 -28.88 38.88
C GLU A 129 -2.07 -27.58 38.13
N LEU A 130 -3.27 -27.03 38.33
CA LEU A 130 -3.67 -25.72 37.77
C LEU A 130 -2.80 -24.59 38.31
N ALA A 131 -2.47 -24.59 39.61
CA ALA A 131 -1.57 -23.61 40.21
C ALA A 131 -0.16 -23.69 39.61
N LYS A 132 0.34 -24.90 39.36
CA LYS A 132 1.61 -25.16 38.68
C LYS A 132 1.59 -24.60 37.25
N TYR A 133 0.57 -24.87 36.44
CA TYR A 133 0.42 -24.28 35.10
C TYR A 133 0.35 -22.75 35.14
N LYS A 134 -0.38 -22.18 36.12
CA LYS A 134 -0.45 -20.73 36.30
C LYS A 134 0.93 -20.12 36.57
N SER A 135 1.74 -20.73 37.42
CA SER A 135 3.12 -20.26 37.72
C SER A 135 4.11 -20.41 36.56
N MET A 136 3.79 -21.27 35.60
CA MET A 136 4.60 -21.50 34.40
C MET A 136 4.41 -20.38 33.36
N THR A 137 3.31 -19.63 33.48
CA THR A 137 3.01 -18.48 32.63
C THR A 137 3.62 -17.22 33.27
N ASN A 138 4.24 -16.37 32.44
CA ASN A 138 4.96 -15.18 32.91
C ASN A 138 4.28 -13.91 32.38
N ASP A 139 2.98 -13.78 32.64
CA ASP A 139 2.11 -12.74 32.10
C ASP A 139 1.52 -11.86 33.23
N ASP A 140 2.18 -10.74 33.49
CA ASP A 140 1.72 -9.68 34.39
C ASP A 140 0.62 -8.81 33.75
N TRP A 141 -0.39 -9.42 33.12
CA TRP A 141 -1.46 -8.69 32.45
C TRP A 141 -2.24 -7.76 33.41
N ARG A 142 -2.32 -8.12 34.69
CA ARG A 142 -2.93 -7.26 35.75
C ARG A 142 -2.20 -5.92 35.91
N LYS A 143 -0.91 -5.84 35.55
CA LYS A 143 -0.13 -4.58 35.57
C LYS A 143 -0.29 -3.76 34.29
N GLY A 144 -1.12 -4.20 33.34
CA GLY A 144 -1.32 -3.53 32.05
C GLY A 144 -0.13 -3.67 31.08
N LEU A 145 0.78 -4.61 31.33
CA LEU A 145 1.99 -4.81 30.52
C LEU A 145 1.75 -5.64 29.26
N VAL A 146 0.52 -6.09 29.02
CA VAL A 146 0.17 -6.97 27.91
C VAL A 146 -0.97 -6.36 27.10
N SER A 147 -0.68 -5.97 25.86
CA SER A 147 -1.66 -5.32 24.97
C SER A 147 -2.71 -6.32 24.47
N GLY A 148 -3.98 -5.90 24.46
CA GLY A 148 -5.08 -6.64 23.81
C GLY A 148 -5.44 -7.99 24.40
N THR A 149 -4.93 -8.36 25.59
CA THR A 149 -5.09 -9.72 26.15
C THR A 149 -6.30 -9.84 27.08
N VAL A 150 -6.41 -8.97 28.09
CA VAL A 150 -7.54 -8.96 29.04
C VAL A 150 -8.16 -7.57 29.07
N TYR A 151 -9.43 -7.47 28.66
CA TYR A 151 -10.17 -6.19 28.63
C TYR A 151 -10.77 -5.80 29.99
N ASN A 152 -11.16 -6.80 30.79
CA ASN A 152 -11.67 -6.58 32.15
C ASN A 152 -11.13 -7.68 33.06
N GLY A 153 -10.43 -7.28 34.12
CA GLY A 153 -9.85 -8.17 35.12
C GLY A 153 -10.35 -7.89 36.54
N ASP A 154 -11.50 -7.22 36.67
CA ASP A 154 -12.11 -6.94 37.97
C ASP A 154 -12.58 -8.25 38.62
N ASP A 155 -12.10 -8.48 39.85
CA ASP A 155 -12.41 -9.68 40.63
C ASP A 155 -13.92 -9.74 40.94
N LYS A 156 -14.57 -8.58 41.13
CA LYS A 156 -16.02 -8.52 41.43
C LYS A 156 -16.88 -8.98 40.24
N LEU A 157 -16.50 -8.60 39.02
CA LEU A 157 -17.22 -9.03 37.82
C LEU A 157 -16.97 -10.51 37.55
N THR A 158 -15.75 -10.98 37.78
CA THR A 158 -15.37 -12.38 37.62
C THR A 158 -16.18 -13.28 38.57
N GLU A 159 -16.33 -12.88 39.83
CA GLU A 159 -17.14 -13.63 40.82
C GLU A 159 -18.61 -13.70 40.42
N LEU A 160 -19.16 -12.62 39.85
CA LEU A 160 -20.55 -12.59 39.40
C LEU A 160 -20.79 -13.50 38.18
N MET A 161 -19.79 -13.69 37.32
CA MET A 161 -19.89 -14.54 36.12
C MET A 161 -19.60 -16.02 36.42
N ALA A 162 -18.87 -16.31 37.49
CA ALA A 162 -18.50 -17.68 37.88
C ALA A 162 -19.59 -18.41 38.71
N LYS A 163 -20.70 -17.73 39.01
CA LYS A 163 -21.78 -18.20 39.87
C LYS A 163 -23.05 -18.46 39.07
#